data_AF-A0A661M752-F1
#
_entry.id   AF-A0A661M752-F1
#
_cell.length_a   1.000
_cell.length_b   1.000
_cell.length_c   1.000
_cell.angle_alpha   90.00
_cell.angle_beta   90.00
_cell.angle_gamma   90.00
#
_symmetry.space_group_name_H-M   'P 1'
#
loop_
_entity.id
_entity.type
_entity.pdbx_description
1 polymer ?
#
loop_
_entity_poly.entity_id
_entity_poly.type
_entity_poly.pdbx_seq_one_letter_code
_entity_poly.pdbx_strand_id
1 'polypeptide(L)'
;MEKPSRKKTLPQQENPGSRRPGESRAPKHHPSQVRMDIVADLGTLQRLPHIIGHGWFRELALTGRDFSAEDALNMGLITHLCEDRDSLLRKAGEIAAEIAENPPLTVQGTKDVILYSRDHGVYPGLAYVAQKNAAALPSEDLKEAFNAFMEKRKPRFRGK
;
A
#
# COMPACT_ATOMS: atom_id res chain seq x y z
N MET A 1 76.80 -6.65 -23.02
CA MET A 1 76.13 -7.28 -21.86
C MET A 1 74.73 -6.68 -21.74
N GLU A 2 73.78 -7.38 -22.33
CA GLU A 2 72.36 -7.03 -22.46
C GLU A 2 71.65 -7.29 -21.12
N LYS A 3 71.00 -6.29 -20.52
CA LYS A 3 70.21 -6.47 -19.29
C LYS A 3 68.78 -6.88 -19.66
N PRO A 4 68.20 -7.91 -19.02
CA PRO A 4 66.92 -8.48 -19.44
C PRO A 4 65.73 -7.60 -19.01
N SER A 5 64.80 -7.39 -19.93
CA SER A 5 63.54 -6.68 -19.74
C SER A 5 62.61 -7.48 -18.83
N ARG A 6 62.39 -7.00 -17.60
CA ARG A 6 61.36 -7.54 -16.69
C ARG A 6 59.98 -7.13 -17.23
N LYS A 7 59.27 -8.07 -17.87
CA LYS A 7 57.83 -7.95 -18.12
C LYS A 7 57.11 -7.77 -16.78
N LYS A 8 56.59 -6.57 -16.52
CA LYS A 8 55.62 -6.32 -15.45
C LYS A 8 54.32 -7.06 -15.83
N THR A 9 54.02 -8.15 -15.14
CA THR A 9 52.69 -8.76 -15.17
C THR A 9 51.73 -7.75 -14.55
N LEU A 10 50.82 -7.17 -15.35
CA LEU A 10 49.75 -6.33 -14.82
C LEU A 10 48.85 -7.21 -13.92
N PRO A 11 48.35 -6.68 -12.78
CA PRO A 11 47.31 -7.37 -12.02
C PRO A 11 46.09 -7.53 -12.93
N GLN A 12 45.57 -8.76 -12.97
CA GLN A 12 44.34 -9.06 -13.69
C GLN A 12 43.24 -8.14 -13.16
N GLN A 13 42.67 -7.31 -14.04
CA GLN A 13 41.45 -6.56 -13.76
C GLN A 13 40.36 -7.56 -13.41
N GLU A 14 39.91 -7.58 -12.15
CA GLU A 14 38.71 -8.30 -11.77
C GLU A 14 37.55 -7.74 -12.59
N ASN A 15 36.97 -8.61 -13.41
CA ASN A 15 35.85 -8.31 -14.27
C ASN A 15 34.61 -8.05 -13.39
N PRO A 16 34.01 -6.83 -13.37
CA PRO A 16 32.87 -6.49 -12.52
C PRO A 16 31.57 -7.22 -12.89
N GLY A 17 31.64 -8.21 -13.79
CA GLY A 17 30.49 -8.92 -14.37
C GLY A 17 30.31 -10.38 -13.98
N SER A 18 31.20 -11.03 -13.22
CA SER A 18 31.00 -12.45 -12.87
C SER A 18 30.30 -12.61 -11.52
N ARG A 19 28.95 -12.62 -11.52
CA ARG A 19 28.17 -12.97 -10.33
C ARG A 19 27.88 -14.46 -10.26
N ARG A 20 27.92 -15.01 -9.05
CA ARG A 20 27.49 -16.38 -8.77
C ARG A 20 25.95 -16.44 -8.77
N PRO A 21 25.33 -17.50 -9.31
CA PRO A 21 23.88 -17.70 -9.18
C PRO A 21 23.53 -17.91 -7.69
N GLY A 22 22.67 -17.06 -7.12
CA GLY A 22 22.18 -17.20 -5.75
C GLY A 22 22.30 -15.95 -4.85
N GLU A 23 22.93 -14.87 -5.32
CA GLU A 23 23.01 -13.62 -4.55
C GLU A 23 21.70 -12.82 -4.72
N SER A 24 20.74 -13.06 -3.82
CA SER A 24 19.53 -12.25 -3.70
C SER A 24 19.94 -10.80 -3.46
N ARG A 25 19.49 -9.89 -4.34
CA ARG A 25 19.65 -8.44 -4.14
C ARG A 25 19.01 -8.11 -2.78
N ALA A 26 19.82 -7.69 -1.81
CA ALA A 26 19.29 -6.96 -0.67
C ALA A 26 18.39 -5.82 -1.21
N PRO A 27 17.18 -5.61 -0.67
CA PRO A 27 16.34 -4.53 -1.14
C PRO A 27 17.11 -3.23 -0.97
N LYS A 28 17.13 -2.38 -2.00
CA LYS A 28 17.69 -1.04 -1.89
C LYS A 28 16.74 -0.23 -1.02
N HIS A 29 16.94 -0.24 0.30
CA HIS A 29 16.11 0.53 1.22
C HIS A 29 16.45 2.02 1.10
N HIS A 30 15.42 2.86 0.98
CA HIS A 30 15.59 4.30 1.04
C HIS A 30 15.90 4.70 2.49
N PRO A 31 16.92 5.55 2.72
CA PRO A 31 17.24 5.99 4.07
C PRO A 31 16.06 6.72 4.70
N SER A 32 15.74 6.37 5.93
CA SER A 32 14.66 7.01 6.69
C SER A 32 14.97 8.49 6.94
N GLN A 33 13.95 9.35 6.85
CA GLN A 33 14.13 10.81 6.91
C GLN A 33 14.78 11.30 8.21
N VAL A 34 14.49 10.66 9.35
CA VAL A 34 15.14 10.96 10.64
C VAL A 34 16.64 10.71 10.62
N ARG A 35 17.11 9.69 9.88
CA ARG A 35 18.56 9.42 9.70
C ARG A 35 19.23 10.41 8.74
N MET A 36 18.43 11.18 8.00
CA MET A 36 18.87 12.24 7.10
C MET A 36 18.69 13.63 7.71
N ASP A 37 18.40 13.72 9.01
CA ASP A 37 18.13 14.97 9.74
C ASP A 37 16.96 15.78 9.13
N ILE A 38 15.95 15.06 8.63
CA ILE A 38 14.76 15.64 8.00
C ILE A 38 13.51 15.12 8.70
N VAL A 39 12.56 16.03 8.98
CA VAL A 39 11.23 15.67 9.45
C VAL A 39 10.37 15.23 8.26
N ALA A 40 9.67 14.11 8.41
CA ALA A 40 8.80 13.55 7.38
C ALA A 40 7.63 14.49 7.01
N ASP A 41 7.54 14.87 5.73
CA ASP A 41 6.63 15.91 5.24
C ASP A 41 5.55 15.42 4.25
N LEU A 42 5.66 14.20 3.71
CA LEU A 42 4.70 13.63 2.73
C LEU A 42 3.39 13.10 3.36
N GLY A 43 3.10 13.48 4.60
CA GLY A 43 1.91 13.04 5.33
C GLY A 43 2.08 11.73 6.10
N THR A 44 3.28 11.16 6.16
CA THR A 44 3.56 9.92 6.90
C THR A 44 3.27 10.09 8.39
N LEU A 45 3.67 11.22 8.99
CA LEU A 45 3.44 11.50 10.41
C LEU A 45 1.96 11.66 10.76
N GLN A 46 1.15 12.08 9.78
CA GLN A 46 -0.27 12.34 9.94
C GLN A 46 -1.10 11.08 9.70
N ARG A 47 -0.70 10.19 8.78
CA ARG A 47 -1.52 9.03 8.38
C ARG A 47 -1.09 7.73 9.04
N LEU A 48 0.22 7.49 9.16
CA LEU A 48 0.75 6.22 9.63
C LEU A 48 0.27 5.82 11.04
N PRO A 49 0.12 6.74 12.03
CA PRO A 49 -0.39 6.36 13.36
C PRO A 49 -1.81 5.79 13.33
N HIS A 50 -2.64 6.20 12.37
CA HIS A 50 -4.00 5.67 12.19
C HIS A 50 -4.03 4.30 11.50
N ILE A 51 -2.91 3.87 10.93
CA ILE A 51 -2.78 2.58 10.24
C ILE A 51 -2.15 1.55 11.18
N ILE A 52 -0.98 1.88 11.75
CA ILE A 52 -0.19 0.93 12.55
C ILE A 52 -0.25 1.15 14.07
N GLY A 53 -1.05 2.13 14.50
CA GLY A 53 -1.14 2.55 15.90
C GLY A 53 0.05 3.41 16.36
N HIS A 54 -0.16 4.14 17.46
CA HIS A 54 0.84 5.10 17.97
C HIS A 54 2.12 4.45 18.52
N GLY A 55 2.07 3.18 18.96
CA GLY A 55 3.24 2.47 19.50
C GLY A 55 4.30 2.23 18.42
N TRP A 56 3.94 1.39 17.44
CA TRP A 56 4.78 1.10 16.28
C TRP A 56 5.21 2.38 15.54
N PHE A 57 4.28 3.31 15.34
CA PHE A 57 4.58 4.57 14.70
C PHE A 57 5.72 5.34 15.37
N ARG A 58 5.67 5.52 16.70
CA ARG A 58 6.70 6.28 17.42
C ARG A 58 8.06 5.60 17.34
N GLU A 59 8.09 4.28 17.48
CA GLU A 59 9.34 3.51 17.36
C GLU A 59 9.96 3.69 15.98
N LEU A 60 9.20 3.47 14.90
CA LEU A 60 9.71 3.59 13.54
C LEU A 60 10.09 5.03 13.18
N ALA A 61 9.27 6.01 13.56
CA ALA A 61 9.52 7.41 13.24
C ALA A 61 10.76 7.97 13.93
N LEU A 62 11.05 7.54 15.17
CA LEU A 62 12.17 8.06 15.96
C LEU A 62 13.48 7.29 15.72
N THR A 63 13.41 5.97 15.50
CA THR A 63 14.61 5.14 15.27
C THR A 63 15.02 5.10 13.79
N GLY A 64 14.05 5.30 12.90
CA GLY A 64 14.24 5.13 11.47
C GLY A 64 14.73 3.73 11.08
N ARG A 65 14.45 2.70 11.89
CA ARG A 65 14.88 1.33 11.63
C ARG A 65 14.11 0.71 10.47
N ASP A 66 14.75 -0.26 9.82
CA ASP A 66 14.08 -1.11 8.84
C ASP A 66 13.17 -2.14 9.54
N PHE A 67 12.23 -2.69 8.78
CA PHE A 67 11.29 -3.72 9.21
C PHE A 67 11.00 -4.69 8.05
N SER A 68 10.67 -5.93 8.36
CA SER A 68 10.36 -6.96 7.36
C SER A 68 8.92 -6.86 6.83
N ALA A 69 8.59 -7.64 5.81
CA ALA A 69 7.21 -7.69 5.32
C ALA A 69 6.26 -8.35 6.34
N GLU A 70 6.75 -9.30 7.13
CA GLU A 70 6.05 -9.91 8.26
C GLU A 70 5.79 -8.91 9.37
N ASP A 71 6.79 -8.08 9.71
CA ASP A 71 6.57 -6.95 10.63
C ASP A 71 5.47 -6.02 10.10
N ALA A 72 5.51 -5.68 8.81
CA ALA A 72 4.50 -4.82 8.18
C ALA A 72 3.09 -5.40 8.28
N LEU A 73 2.95 -6.71 8.12
CA LEU A 73 1.69 -7.42 8.27
C LEU A 73 1.22 -7.40 9.74
N ASN A 74 2.11 -7.69 10.68
CA ASN A 74 1.81 -7.69 12.12
C ASN A 74 1.41 -6.31 12.64
N MET A 75 2.00 -5.25 12.07
CA MET A 75 1.66 -3.86 12.37
C MET A 75 0.34 -3.41 11.73
N GLY A 76 -0.20 -4.14 10.75
CA GLY A 76 -1.37 -3.73 9.98
C GLY A 76 -1.06 -2.71 8.88
N LEU A 77 0.22 -2.50 8.53
CA LEU A 77 0.61 -1.63 7.42
C LEU A 77 0.20 -2.20 6.07
N ILE A 78 0.27 -3.53 5.94
CA ILE A 78 -0.23 -4.30 4.80
C ILE A 78 -1.26 -5.30 5.29
N THR A 79 -2.19 -5.68 4.44
CA THR A 79 -3.26 -6.65 4.78
C THR A 79 -2.92 -8.07 4.37
N HIS A 80 -2.01 -8.25 3.40
CA HIS A 80 -1.65 -9.56 2.85
C HIS A 80 -0.16 -9.65 2.54
N LEU A 81 0.39 -10.85 2.70
CA LEU A 81 1.70 -11.24 2.22
C LEU A 81 1.53 -12.27 1.10
N CYS A 82 2.33 -12.16 0.05
CA CYS A 82 2.29 -13.07 -1.10
C CYS A 82 3.70 -13.60 -1.37
N GLU A 83 3.79 -14.85 -1.84
CA GLU A 83 5.06 -15.56 -2.05
C GLU A 83 5.92 -14.92 -3.14
N ASP A 84 5.26 -14.40 -4.18
CA ASP A 84 5.91 -13.81 -5.33
C ASP A 84 5.09 -12.65 -5.94
N ARG A 85 5.66 -12.02 -6.96
CA ARG A 85 5.02 -10.89 -7.66
C ARG A 85 3.72 -11.29 -8.36
N ASP A 86 3.65 -12.48 -8.93
CA ASP A 86 2.51 -12.91 -9.73
C ASP A 86 1.30 -13.21 -8.84
N SER A 87 1.52 -13.88 -7.71
CA SER A 87 0.54 -14.08 -6.65
C SER A 87 0.07 -12.76 -6.04
N LEU A 88 0.96 -11.79 -5.84
CA LEU A 88 0.60 -10.44 -5.42
C LEU A 88 -0.35 -9.77 -6.42
N LEU A 89 -0.03 -9.80 -7.71
CA LEU A 89 -0.86 -9.18 -8.74
C LEU A 89 -2.21 -9.87 -8.88
N ARG A 90 -2.26 -11.21 -8.78
CA ARG A 90 -3.51 -11.97 -8.74
C ARG A 90 -4.36 -11.56 -7.55
N LYS A 91 -3.79 -11.54 -6.34
CA LYS A 91 -4.51 -11.18 -5.11
C LYS A 91 -5.05 -9.75 -5.15
N ALA A 92 -4.25 -8.81 -5.64
CA ALA A 92 -4.68 -7.43 -5.84
C ALA A 92 -5.84 -7.34 -6.85
N GLY A 93 -5.77 -8.10 -7.95
CA GLY A 93 -6.83 -8.19 -8.96
C GLY A 93 -8.14 -8.78 -8.42
N GLU A 94 -8.06 -9.83 -7.60
CA GLU A 94 -9.22 -10.43 -6.92
C GLU A 94 -9.93 -9.40 -6.04
N ILE A 95 -9.19 -8.69 -5.19
CA ILE A 95 -9.76 -7.67 -4.30
C ILE A 95 -10.34 -6.50 -5.10
N ALA A 96 -9.65 -6.07 -6.16
CA ALA A 96 -10.16 -5.02 -7.04
C ALA A 96 -11.47 -5.44 -7.72
N ALA A 97 -11.58 -6.70 -8.15
CA ALA A 97 -12.79 -7.25 -8.73
C ALA A 97 -13.93 -7.30 -7.69
N GLU A 98 -13.65 -7.74 -6.47
CA GLU A 98 -14.62 -7.74 -5.36
C GLU A 98 -15.14 -6.33 -5.05
N ILE A 99 -14.26 -5.33 -5.01
CA ILE A 99 -14.66 -3.92 -4.86
C ILE A 99 -15.53 -3.47 -6.05
N ALA A 100 -15.16 -3.84 -7.27
CA ALA A 100 -15.88 -3.49 -8.49
C ALA A 100 -17.26 -4.16 -8.64
N GLU A 101 -17.52 -5.26 -7.91
CA GLU A 101 -18.85 -5.87 -7.83
C GLU A 101 -19.85 -5.03 -7.00
N ASN A 102 -19.38 -4.03 -6.25
CA ASN A 102 -20.23 -3.16 -5.41
C ASN A 102 -20.75 -1.92 -6.19
N PRO A 103 -21.81 -1.24 -5.70
CA PRO A 103 -22.32 -0.02 -6.33
C PRO A 103 -21.24 1.08 -6.37
N PRO A 104 -20.84 1.59 -7.56
CA PRO A 104 -19.73 2.53 -7.68
C PRO A 104 -19.91 3.82 -6.88
N LEU A 105 -21.14 4.35 -6.81
CA LEU A 105 -21.45 5.55 -6.04
C LEU A 105 -21.30 5.31 -4.53
N THR A 106 -21.72 4.14 -4.05
CA THR A 106 -21.61 3.76 -2.63
C THR A 106 -20.17 3.49 -2.22
N VAL A 107 -19.35 2.86 -3.09
CA VAL A 107 -17.91 2.67 -2.84
C VAL A 107 -17.21 4.02 -2.69
N GLN A 108 -17.49 4.97 -3.59
CA GLN A 108 -16.95 6.33 -3.53
C GLN A 108 -17.42 7.07 -2.27
N GLY A 109 -18.73 7.03 -1.98
CA GLY A 109 -19.30 7.65 -0.78
C GLY A 109 -18.71 7.08 0.51
N THR A 110 -18.52 5.77 0.59
CA THR A 110 -17.86 5.10 1.72
C THR A 110 -16.42 5.60 1.89
N LYS A 111 -15.64 5.67 0.79
CA LYS A 111 -14.27 6.18 0.83
C LYS A 111 -14.22 7.64 1.30
N ASP A 112 -15.14 8.48 0.82
CA ASP A 112 -15.23 9.88 1.25
C ASP A 112 -15.52 10.00 2.75
N VAL A 113 -16.45 9.19 3.26
CA VAL A 113 -16.79 9.17 4.69
C VAL A 113 -15.59 8.73 5.53
N ILE A 114 -14.86 7.70 5.11
CA ILE A 114 -13.66 7.22 5.83
C ILE A 114 -12.62 8.34 5.93
N LEU A 115 -12.36 9.02 4.81
CA LEU A 115 -11.39 10.12 4.78
C LEU A 115 -11.86 11.33 5.59
N TYR A 116 -13.13 11.68 5.52
CA TYR A 116 -13.71 12.76 6.32
C TYR A 116 -13.63 12.44 7.81
N SER A 117 -14.06 11.24 8.21
CA SER A 117 -14.11 10.82 9.62
C SER A 117 -12.73 10.64 10.26
N ARG A 118 -11.66 10.57 9.46
CA ARG A 118 -10.29 10.59 9.99
C ARG A 118 -10.00 11.91 10.71
N ASP A 119 -10.43 13.02 10.13
CA ASP A 119 -10.13 14.37 10.63
C ASP A 119 -11.32 14.96 11.41
N HIS A 120 -12.47 14.27 11.42
CA HIS A 120 -13.71 14.72 12.04
C HIS A 120 -14.26 13.59 12.93
N GLY A 121 -14.48 13.86 14.21
CA GLY A 121 -14.96 12.85 15.16
C GLY A 121 -16.30 12.20 14.76
N VAL A 122 -16.75 11.25 15.58
CA VAL A 122 -17.90 10.37 15.26
C VAL A 122 -19.16 11.15 14.86
N TYR A 123 -19.52 12.21 15.60
CA TYR A 123 -20.77 12.94 15.33
C TYR A 123 -20.79 13.65 13.97
N PRO A 124 -19.80 14.50 13.62
CA PRO A 124 -19.70 15.02 12.25
C PRO A 124 -19.62 13.93 11.17
N GLY A 125 -18.90 12.82 11.45
CA GLY A 125 -18.80 11.69 10.52
C GLY A 125 -20.16 11.07 10.21
N LEU A 126 -20.98 10.83 11.24
CA LEU A 126 -22.35 10.31 11.08
C LEU A 126 -23.28 11.28 10.34
N ALA A 127 -23.14 12.59 10.59
CA ALA A 127 -23.87 13.59 9.82
C ALA A 127 -23.49 13.56 8.32
N TYR A 128 -22.20 13.36 8.02
CA TYR A 128 -21.72 13.24 6.65
C TYR A 128 -22.19 11.93 5.97
N VAL A 129 -22.26 10.82 6.71
CA VAL A 129 -22.90 9.57 6.25
C VAL A 129 -24.35 9.82 5.86
N ALA A 130 -25.13 10.51 6.70
CA ALA A 130 -26.53 10.80 6.42
C ALA A 130 -26.69 11.61 5.13
N GLN A 131 -25.82 12.60 4.91
CA GLN A 131 -25.79 13.38 3.67
C GLN A 131 -25.47 12.52 2.44
N LYS A 132 -24.44 11.67 2.52
CA LYS A 132 -24.05 10.78 1.41
C LYS A 132 -25.15 9.77 1.08
N ASN A 133 -25.79 9.18 2.09
CA ASN A 133 -26.91 8.27 1.90
C ASN A 133 -28.12 8.98 1.28
N ALA A 134 -28.46 10.18 1.74
CA ALA A 134 -29.54 10.98 1.17
C ALA A 134 -29.31 11.28 -0.32
N ALA A 135 -28.06 11.57 -0.71
CA ALA A 135 -27.69 11.79 -2.12
C ALA A 135 -27.76 10.51 -2.96
N ALA A 136 -27.61 9.32 -2.36
CA ALA A 136 -27.68 8.03 -3.04
C ALA A 136 -29.12 7.49 -3.19
N LEU A 137 -30.10 7.99 -2.42
CA LEU A 137 -31.50 7.57 -2.50
C LEU A 137 -32.11 7.57 -3.92
N PRO A 138 -31.89 8.58 -4.78
CA PRO A 138 -32.45 8.57 -6.14
C PRO A 138 -31.71 7.65 -7.13
N SER A 139 -30.60 7.01 -6.74
CA SER A 139 -29.77 6.19 -7.62
C SER A 139 -30.52 5.00 -8.22
N GLU A 140 -30.24 4.69 -9.49
CA GLU A 140 -30.68 3.48 -10.16
C GLU A 140 -30.07 2.22 -9.52
N ASP A 141 -28.82 2.32 -9.04
CA ASP A 141 -28.12 1.21 -8.40
C ASP A 141 -28.80 0.78 -7.09
N LEU A 142 -29.40 1.71 -6.34
CA LEU A 142 -30.17 1.36 -5.15
C LEU A 142 -31.41 0.53 -5.52
N LYS A 143 -32.15 0.95 -6.57
CA LYS A 143 -33.31 0.21 -7.07
C LYS A 143 -32.91 -1.17 -7.59
N GLU A 144 -31.81 -1.25 -8.34
CA GLU A 144 -31.25 -2.51 -8.84
C GLU A 144 -30.83 -3.43 -7.70
N ALA A 145 -30.21 -2.92 -6.63
CA ALA A 145 -29.86 -3.71 -5.46
C ALA A 145 -31.10 -4.36 -4.83
N PHE A 146 -32.18 -3.58 -4.65
CA PHE A 146 -33.46 -4.11 -4.14
C PHE A 146 -34.07 -5.16 -5.07
N ASN A 147 -34.14 -4.88 -6.38
CA ASN A 147 -34.71 -5.82 -7.35
C ASN A 147 -33.90 -7.12 -7.42
N ALA A 148 -32.58 -7.03 -7.52
CA ALA A 148 -31.70 -8.19 -7.57
C ALA A 148 -31.80 -9.06 -6.31
N PHE A 149 -31.95 -8.42 -5.14
CA PHE A 149 -32.19 -9.12 -3.87
C PHE A 149 -33.51 -9.90 -3.87
N MET A 150 -34.61 -9.24 -4.30
CA MET A 150 -35.93 -9.88 -4.40
C MET A 150 -35.94 -11.03 -5.43
N GLU A 151 -35.23 -10.86 -6.54
CA GLU A 151 -35.12 -11.84 -7.62
C GLU A 151 -34.04 -12.91 -7.38
N LYS A 152 -33.29 -12.84 -6.26
CA LYS A 152 -32.18 -13.75 -5.91
C LYS A 152 -31.12 -13.88 -7.01
N ARG A 153 -30.78 -12.77 -7.66
CA ARG A 153 -29.76 -12.70 -8.71
C ARG A 153 -28.64 -11.74 -8.33
N LYS A 154 -27.50 -11.82 -9.04
CA LYS A 154 -26.45 -10.81 -8.91
C LYS A 154 -26.96 -9.45 -9.45
N PRO A 155 -26.73 -8.33 -8.73
CA PRO A 155 -27.05 -7.00 -9.21
C PRO A 155 -26.09 -6.56 -10.33
N ARG A 156 -26.53 -5.60 -11.16
CA ARG A 156 -25.74 -4.97 -12.22
C ARG A 156 -25.70 -3.46 -12.03
N PHE A 157 -24.70 -2.99 -11.30
CA PHE A 157 -24.53 -1.58 -11.01
C PHE A 157 -23.93 -0.80 -12.20
N ARG A 158 -24.37 0.45 -12.38
CA ARG A 158 -23.97 1.34 -13.48
C ARG A 158 -23.40 2.67 -12.99
N GLY A 159 -23.44 2.95 -11.69
CA GLY A 159 -22.95 4.19 -11.10
C GLY A 159 -23.83 5.40 -11.42
N LYS A 160 -25.16 5.20 -11.47
CA LYS A 160 -26.14 6.24 -11.80
C LYS A 160 -27.29 6.25 -10.80
#